data_AF-A0A0D6LH40-F1
#
_entry.id   AF-A0A0D6LH40-F1
#
_cell.length_a   1.000
_cell.length_b   1.000
_cell.length_c   1.000
_cell.angle_alpha   90.00
_cell.angle_beta   90.00
_cell.angle_gamma   90.00
#
_symmetry.space_group_name_H-M   'P 1'
#
loop_
_entity.id
_entity.type
_entity.pdbx_description
1 polymer ?
#
loop_
_entity_poly.entity_id
_entity_poly.type
_entity_poly.pdbx_seq_one_letter_code
_entity_poly.pdbx_strand_id
1 'polypeptide(L)'
;MWRAMRQLPQLMLQIFIKNQRRSDDCFVVYSVDDNTTLPEFTLSLTRIASCGIDMRRNPSRGLELFSVFVFAFHPSFVTAGDRAFAVHCLFQQQQITVSTRFDFISDITPKAVIGATSSVPAVQLTIVQGRVPTGAKPAGAVSVGEPLMLVWHTELDSRE
;
A
#
# COMPACT_ATOMS: atom_id res chain seq x y z
N MET A 1 61.29 -0.80 36.94
CA MET A 1 61.54 0.05 35.76
C MET A 1 60.34 -0.05 34.84
N TRP A 2 59.28 0.73 35.08
CA TRP A 2 58.06 0.70 34.28
C TRP A 2 58.15 1.79 33.21
N ARG A 3 58.36 1.39 31.95
CA ARG A 3 58.24 2.32 30.81
C ARG A 3 56.76 2.62 30.61
N ALA A 4 56.33 3.80 31.05
CA ALA A 4 55.08 4.39 30.59
C ALA A 4 55.23 4.65 29.08
N MET A 5 54.60 3.79 28.29
CA MET A 5 54.40 4.01 26.87
C MET A 5 53.51 5.24 26.75
N ARG A 6 54.11 6.39 26.42
CA ARG A 6 53.36 7.60 26.04
C ARG A 6 52.70 7.31 24.69
N GLN A 7 51.52 6.69 24.72
CA GLN A 7 50.58 6.82 23.62
C GLN A 7 50.25 8.32 23.54
N LEU A 8 50.67 8.98 22.47
CA LEU A 8 50.12 10.29 22.13
C LEU A 8 48.59 10.17 22.15
N PRO A 9 47.85 11.13 22.73
CA PRO A 9 46.40 11.12 22.62
C PRO A 9 46.09 11.33 21.15
N GLN A 10 45.76 10.25 20.44
CA GLN A 10 45.08 10.39 19.16
C GLN A 10 43.76 11.09 19.49
N LEU A 11 43.68 12.39 19.18
CA LEU A 11 42.47 13.17 19.23
C LEU A 11 41.49 12.53 18.26
N MET A 12 40.61 11.70 18.81
CA MET A 12 39.70 10.88 18.05
C MET A 12 38.30 11.33 18.45
N LEU A 13 37.57 11.87 17.47
CA LEU A 13 36.18 12.24 17.67
C LEU A 13 35.33 10.99 17.49
N GLN A 14 34.61 10.60 18.54
CA GLN A 14 33.64 9.53 18.49
C GLN A 14 32.23 10.13 18.59
N ILE A 15 31.38 9.83 17.62
CA ILE A 15 29.96 10.18 17.64
C ILE A 15 29.18 8.90 17.90
N PHE A 16 28.31 8.88 18.91
CA PHE A 16 27.53 7.69 19.27
C PHE A 16 26.17 8.05 19.85
N ILE A 17 25.22 7.13 19.74
CA ILE A 17 23.93 7.27 20.44
C ILE A 17 24.12 7.00 21.92
N LYS A 18 23.46 7.78 22.79
CA LYS A 18 23.47 7.60 24.24
C LYS A 18 23.29 6.13 24.63
N ASN A 19 24.16 5.64 25.52
CA ASN A 19 24.25 4.25 25.97
C ASN A 19 24.69 3.22 24.92
N GLN A 20 25.01 3.62 23.69
CA GLN A 20 25.41 2.72 22.59
C GLN A 20 26.85 2.92 22.13
N ARG A 21 27.72 3.38 23.03
CA ARG A 21 29.11 3.76 22.72
C ARG A 21 29.96 2.63 22.13
N ARG A 22 29.69 1.38 22.52
CA ARG A 22 30.44 0.19 22.10
C ARG A 22 29.59 -0.78 21.29
N SER A 23 28.39 -0.36 20.89
CA SER A 23 27.49 -1.20 20.11
C SER A 23 27.86 -1.07 18.64
N ASP A 24 28.04 -2.21 17.98
CA ASP A 24 28.42 -2.23 16.57
C ASP A 24 27.38 -1.46 15.74
N ASP A 25 27.87 -0.64 14.80
CA ASP A 25 27.10 0.28 13.93
C ASP A 25 26.36 1.45 14.61
N CYS A 26 26.38 1.58 15.95
CA CYS A 26 25.72 2.69 16.66
C CYS A 26 26.66 3.84 17.03
N PHE A 27 27.89 3.78 16.54
CA PHE A 27 28.89 4.83 16.67
C PHE A 27 29.73 4.95 15.40
N VAL A 28 30.33 6.11 15.22
CA VAL A 28 31.36 6.38 14.21
C VAL A 28 32.55 7.03 14.90
N VAL A 29 33.73 6.72 14.39
CA VAL A 29 35.01 7.24 14.87
C VAL A 29 35.67 8.00 13.75
N TYR A 30 36.10 9.22 14.05
CA TYR A 30 36.85 10.10 13.17
C TYR A 30 38.26 10.29 13.72
N SER A 31 39.26 10.10 12.86
CA SER A 31 40.65 10.45 13.14
C SER A 31 40.96 11.85 12.58
N VAL A 32 42.00 12.47 13.11
CA VAL A 32 42.60 13.68 12.52
C VAL A 32 43.05 13.41 11.07
N ASP A 33 43.41 12.17 10.76
CA ASP A 33 43.87 11.76 9.43
C ASP A 33 42.77 11.83 8.37
N ASP A 34 41.48 11.82 8.76
CA ASP A 34 40.35 11.85 7.84
C ASP A 34 40.17 13.23 7.17
N ASN A 35 40.89 14.27 7.64
CA ASN A 35 40.91 15.64 7.11
C ASN A 35 39.51 16.21 6.80
N THR A 36 38.51 15.80 7.56
CA THR A 36 37.12 16.26 7.43
C THR A 36 36.78 17.20 8.56
N THR A 37 36.20 18.34 8.21
CA THR A 37 35.62 19.30 9.16
C THR A 37 34.11 19.11 9.32
N LEU A 38 33.52 18.18 8.56
CA LEU A 38 32.09 17.89 8.53
C LEU A 38 31.87 16.40 8.84
N PRO A 39 31.96 16.01 10.12
CA PRO A 39 31.68 14.64 10.50
C PRO A 39 30.18 14.36 10.32
N GLU A 40 29.86 13.26 9.63
CA GLU A 40 28.50 12.77 9.43
C GLU A 40 28.25 11.49 10.23
N PHE A 41 27.02 11.28 10.68
CA PHE A 41 26.63 10.00 11.27
C PHE A 41 25.33 9.53 10.65
N THR A 42 25.39 8.37 10.01
CA THR A 42 24.26 7.78 9.29
C THR A 42 23.92 6.43 9.89
N LEU A 43 22.63 6.17 10.04
CA LEU A 43 22.11 4.90 10.53
C LEU A 43 21.15 4.29 9.53
N SER A 44 21.29 2.99 9.28
CA SER A 44 20.35 2.24 8.45
C SER A 44 19.01 2.11 9.17
N LEU A 45 17.90 2.31 8.45
CA LEU A 45 16.55 2.16 9.00
C LEU A 45 16.30 0.78 9.61
N THR A 46 16.92 -0.27 9.07
CA THR A 46 16.80 -1.64 9.57
C THR A 46 17.35 -1.83 10.99
N ARG A 47 18.30 -0.98 11.41
CA ARG A 47 19.02 -1.07 12.69
C ARG A 47 18.70 0.09 13.63
N ILE A 48 17.74 0.95 13.30
CA ILE A 48 17.33 2.08 14.16
C ILE A 48 16.90 1.58 15.55
N ALA A 49 16.13 0.49 15.60
CA ALA A 49 15.63 -0.06 16.85
C ALA A 49 16.75 -0.64 17.76
N SER A 50 17.84 -1.16 17.18
CA SER A 50 18.95 -1.75 17.95
C SER A 50 19.86 -0.69 18.57
N CYS A 51 19.90 0.53 18.00
CA CYS A 51 20.71 1.63 18.52
C CYS A 51 20.00 2.48 19.59
N GLY A 52 18.93 1.97 20.22
CA GLY A 52 18.27 2.66 21.33
C GLY A 52 17.57 3.97 20.94
N ILE A 53 17.17 4.10 19.67
CA ILE A 53 16.33 5.21 19.22
C ILE A 53 14.89 4.96 19.69
N ASP A 54 14.31 5.94 20.38
CA ASP A 54 12.92 5.87 20.84
C ASP A 54 11.97 6.21 19.69
N MET A 55 10.99 5.35 19.45
CA MET A 55 10.03 5.48 18.35
C MET A 55 8.63 5.65 18.94
N ARG A 56 8.06 6.84 18.77
CA ARG A 56 6.76 7.19 19.34
C ARG A 56 5.78 7.53 18.24
N ARG A 57 4.62 6.87 18.25
CA ARG A 57 3.53 7.20 17.34
C ARG A 57 2.69 8.31 17.95
N ASN A 58 2.60 9.44 17.24
CA ASN A 58 1.71 10.54 17.59
C ASN A 58 0.49 10.50 16.64
N PRO A 59 -0.74 10.32 17.15
CA PRO A 59 -1.94 10.25 16.32
C PRO A 59 -2.13 11.45 15.39
N SER A 60 -1.64 12.63 15.79
CA SER A 60 -1.82 13.88 15.05
C SER A 60 -0.60 14.28 14.23
N ARG A 61 0.61 13.79 14.58
CA ARG A 61 1.89 14.21 13.95
C ARG A 61 2.64 13.08 13.24
N GLY A 62 2.08 11.88 13.20
CA GLY A 62 2.69 10.72 12.54
C GLY A 62 3.67 9.97 13.44
N LEU A 63 4.88 9.69 12.95
CA LEU A 63 5.93 8.96 13.66
C LEU A 63 7.01 9.94 14.14
N GLU A 64 7.32 9.92 15.43
CA GLU A 64 8.42 10.67 16.03
C GLU A 64 9.55 9.71 16.38
N LEU A 65 10.77 10.01 15.91
CA LEU A 65 11.99 9.36 16.34
C LEU A 65 12.77 10.31 17.25
N PHE A 66 13.16 9.82 18.43
CA PHE A 66 13.90 10.60 19.42
C PHE A 66 15.18 9.86 19.82
N SER A 67 16.29 10.58 19.84
CA SER A 67 17.56 10.06 20.33
C SER A 67 18.51 11.16 20.78
N VAL A 68 19.48 10.80 21.62
CA VAL A 68 20.54 11.70 22.07
C VAL A 68 21.87 11.25 21.47
N PHE A 69 22.48 12.10 20.66
CA PHE A 69 23.78 11.86 20.05
C PHE A 69 24.86 12.55 20.86
N VAL A 70 25.95 11.84 21.15
CA VAL A 70 27.07 12.32 21.97
C VAL A 70 28.31 12.40 21.10
N PHE A 71 28.97 13.56 21.13
CA PHE A 71 30.23 13.86 20.47
C PHE A 71 31.31 13.88 21.55
N ALA A 72 32.16 12.85 21.56
CA ALA A 72 33.21 12.68 22.55
C ALA A 72 34.61 12.72 21.94
N PHE A 73 35.52 13.45 22.56
CA PHE A 73 36.91 13.60 22.08
C PHE A 73 37.91 12.65 22.75
N HIS A 74 37.42 11.75 23.61
CA HIS A 74 38.23 10.72 24.27
C HIS A 74 37.56 9.35 24.11
N PRO A 75 38.28 8.27 23.75
CA PRO A 75 37.70 6.96 23.39
C PRO A 75 37.00 6.23 24.54
N SER A 76 37.35 6.54 25.79
CA SER A 76 36.81 5.82 26.96
C SER A 76 35.98 6.67 27.90
N PHE A 77 36.07 8.01 27.83
CA PHE A 77 35.51 8.89 28.84
C PHE A 77 34.70 10.01 28.19
N VAL A 78 33.72 10.52 28.92
CA VAL A 78 33.03 11.75 28.56
C VAL A 78 33.73 12.88 29.32
N THR A 79 34.21 13.89 28.59
CA THR A 79 34.98 15.02 29.13
C THR A 79 34.15 16.29 29.12
N ALA A 80 34.63 17.34 29.79
CA ALA A 80 33.96 18.64 29.80
C ALA A 80 33.88 19.31 28.40
N GLY A 81 34.73 18.89 27.46
CA GLY A 81 34.70 19.36 26.07
C GLY A 81 33.66 18.69 25.19
N ASP A 82 33.05 17.60 25.66
CA ASP A 82 32.11 16.80 24.88
C ASP A 82 30.73 17.47 24.82
N ARG A 83 29.98 17.17 23.76
CA ARG A 83 28.64 17.74 23.53
C ARG A 83 27.62 16.64 23.29
N ALA A 84 26.39 16.87 23.75
CA ALA A 84 25.28 15.97 23.51
C ALA A 84 24.10 16.75 22.93
N PHE A 85 23.47 16.18 21.91
CA PHE A 85 22.36 16.79 21.19
C PHE A 85 21.15 15.87 21.24
N ALA A 86 20.02 16.40 21.72
CA ALA A 86 18.73 15.74 21.66
C ALA A 86 18.10 16.02 20.30
N VAL A 87 17.95 14.99 19.49
CA VAL A 87 17.45 15.08 18.11
C VAL A 87 16.06 14.48 18.05
N HIS A 88 15.13 15.24 17.45
CA HIS A 88 13.77 14.83 17.16
C HIS A 88 13.54 14.85 15.65
N CYS A 89 13.17 13.70 15.09
CA CYS A 89 12.76 13.60 13.69
C CYS A 89 11.26 13.30 13.64
N LEU A 90 10.49 14.17 12.99
CA LEU A 90 9.04 14.04 12.85
C LEU A 90 8.70 13.63 11.41
N PHE A 91 8.12 12.45 11.24
CA PHE A 91 7.69 11.91 9.96
C PHE A 91 6.17 11.94 9.85
N GLN A 92 5.66 12.73 8.92
CA GLN A 92 4.24 12.81 8.61
C GLN A 92 3.93 11.99 7.36
N GLN A 93 2.91 11.14 7.43
CA GLN A 93 2.44 10.44 6.26
C GLN A 93 1.65 11.41 5.38
N GLN A 94 2.27 11.88 4.31
CA GLN A 94 1.60 12.77 3.36
C GLN A 94 0.64 11.93 2.51
N GLN A 95 -0.65 12.22 2.59
CA GLN A 95 -1.61 11.67 1.63
C GLN A 95 -1.39 12.38 0.30
N ILE A 96 -0.50 11.83 -0.53
CA ILE A 96 -0.41 12.22 -1.92
C ILE A 96 -1.66 11.65 -2.58
N THR A 97 -2.67 12.49 -2.79
CA THR A 97 -3.74 12.17 -3.73
C THR A 97 -3.09 12.11 -5.10
N VAL A 98 -2.79 10.90 -5.56
CA VAL A 98 -2.39 10.67 -6.94
C VAL A 98 -3.61 11.03 -7.77
N SER A 99 -3.70 12.27 -8.23
CA SER A 99 -4.63 12.65 -9.28
C SER A 99 -4.11 11.95 -10.53
N THR A 100 -4.46 10.68 -10.67
CA THR A 100 -4.42 10.01 -11.96
C THR A 100 -5.25 10.90 -12.88
N ARG A 101 -4.57 11.60 -13.81
CA ARG A 101 -5.21 12.11 -15.01
C ARG A 101 -5.75 10.88 -15.74
N PHE A 102 -6.92 10.40 -15.30
CA PHE A 102 -7.78 9.69 -16.20
C PHE A 102 -8.19 10.75 -17.21
N ASP A 103 -7.55 10.75 -18.38
CA ASP A 103 -8.20 11.26 -19.57
C ASP A 103 -9.47 10.41 -19.69
N PHE A 104 -10.57 10.93 -19.13
CA PHE A 104 -11.89 10.44 -19.45
C PHE A 104 -11.96 10.53 -20.96
N ILE A 105 -11.86 9.38 -21.63
CA ILE A 105 -12.09 9.25 -23.06
C ILE A 105 -13.38 10.04 -23.31
N SER A 106 -13.24 11.16 -24.01
CA SER A 106 -14.34 12.05 -24.36
C SER A 106 -15.49 11.20 -24.85
N ASP A 107 -16.69 11.41 -24.28
CA ASP A 107 -17.93 10.72 -24.65
C ASP A 107 -17.95 10.50 -26.16
N ILE A 108 -17.78 9.23 -26.57
CA ILE A 108 -18.04 8.82 -27.95
C ILE A 108 -19.50 9.16 -28.15
N THR A 109 -19.79 10.20 -28.93
CA THR A 109 -21.14 10.49 -29.38
C THR A 109 -21.56 9.31 -30.25
N PRO A 110 -22.51 8.46 -29.82
CA PRO A 110 -22.97 7.38 -30.68
C PRO A 110 -23.56 8.04 -31.92
N LYS A 111 -23.07 7.67 -33.10
CA LYS A 111 -23.75 7.99 -34.36
C LYS A 111 -25.19 7.50 -34.20
N ALA A 112 -26.15 8.41 -34.40
CA ALA A 112 -27.56 8.09 -34.35
C ALA A 112 -27.84 6.89 -35.26
N VAL A 113 -28.18 5.75 -34.66
CA VAL A 113 -28.78 4.64 -35.40
C VAL A 113 -30.21 5.08 -35.67
N ILE A 114 -30.50 5.38 -36.94
CA ILE A 114 -31.87 5.62 -37.39
C ILE A 114 -32.65 4.34 -37.08
N GLY A 115 -33.61 4.47 -36.16
CA GLY A 115 -34.24 3.34 -35.49
C GLY A 115 -34.88 2.37 -36.46
N ALA A 116 -34.45 1.11 -36.39
CA ALA A 116 -35.32 0.01 -36.76
C ALA A 116 -36.19 -0.28 -35.53
N THR A 117 -37.46 0.11 -35.58
CA THR A 117 -38.43 -0.40 -34.61
C THR A 117 -38.66 -1.87 -34.94
N SER A 118 -37.99 -2.76 -34.21
CA SER A 118 -38.32 -4.18 -34.23
C SER A 118 -39.53 -4.38 -33.31
N SER A 119 -40.65 -4.84 -33.88
CA SER A 119 -41.81 -5.26 -33.11
C SER A 119 -41.50 -6.60 -32.44
N VAL A 120 -41.75 -6.69 -31.13
CA VAL A 120 -41.69 -7.97 -30.42
C VAL A 120 -42.84 -8.83 -30.92
N PRO A 121 -42.60 -10.06 -31.40
CA PRO A 121 -43.69 -10.91 -31.88
C PRO A 121 -44.57 -11.35 -30.72
N ALA A 122 -45.89 -11.37 -30.94
CA ALA A 122 -46.83 -11.91 -29.98
C ALA A 122 -46.68 -13.44 -29.93
N VAL A 123 -46.52 -13.99 -28.73
CA VAL A 123 -46.44 -15.44 -28.50
C VAL A 123 -47.59 -15.87 -27.59
N GLN A 124 -48.31 -16.91 -27.98
CA GLN A 124 -49.40 -17.49 -27.18
C GLN A 124 -49.03 -18.89 -26.70
N LEU A 125 -49.15 -19.13 -25.39
CA LEU A 125 -48.95 -20.43 -24.77
C LEU A 125 -50.28 -21.18 -24.69
N THR A 126 -50.30 -22.41 -25.18
CA THR A 126 -51.44 -23.32 -25.06
C THR A 126 -50.98 -24.67 -24.49
N ILE A 127 -51.79 -25.25 -23.61
CA ILE A 127 -51.54 -26.58 -23.05
C ILE A 127 -52.47 -27.54 -23.77
N VAL A 128 -51.91 -28.58 -24.37
CA VAL A 128 -52.66 -29.58 -25.15
C VAL A 128 -52.47 -30.98 -24.56
N GLN A 129 -53.49 -31.83 -24.76
CA GLN A 129 -53.42 -33.23 -24.34
C GLN A 129 -52.52 -34.04 -25.29
N GLY A 130 -51.68 -34.92 -24.72
CA GLY A 130 -50.81 -35.82 -25.48
C GLY A 130 -49.34 -35.43 -25.49
N ARG A 131 -48.56 -36.11 -26.35
CA ARG A 131 -47.09 -36.01 -26.40
C ARG A 131 -46.53 -35.46 -27.72
N VAL A 132 -47.38 -35.16 -28.71
CA VAL A 132 -46.94 -34.69 -30.05
C VAL A 132 -47.98 -33.68 -30.57
N PRO A 133 -47.57 -32.56 -31.19
CA PRO A 133 -48.46 -31.43 -31.51
C PRO A 133 -49.28 -31.65 -32.80
N THR A 134 -49.86 -32.83 -32.98
CA THR A 134 -50.67 -33.17 -34.17
C THR A 134 -52.15 -32.86 -33.92
N GLY A 135 -52.60 -31.64 -34.27
CA GLY A 135 -54.02 -31.26 -34.22
C GLY A 135 -54.68 -31.35 -32.83
N ALA A 136 -53.88 -31.29 -31.77
CA ALA A 136 -54.33 -31.53 -30.40
C ALA A 136 -55.19 -30.37 -29.87
N LYS A 137 -56.29 -30.70 -29.19
CA LYS A 137 -57.21 -29.72 -28.60
C LYS A 137 -56.66 -29.16 -27.27
N PRO A 138 -56.98 -27.90 -26.92
CA PRO A 138 -56.60 -27.34 -25.62
C PRO A 138 -57.14 -28.18 -24.46
N ALA A 139 -56.29 -28.43 -23.47
CA ALA A 139 -56.65 -29.19 -22.28
C ALA A 139 -57.45 -28.32 -21.30
N GLY A 140 -58.65 -28.77 -20.91
CA GLY A 140 -59.48 -28.11 -19.90
C GLY A 140 -59.36 -28.78 -18.54
N ALA A 141 -59.94 -29.98 -18.40
CA ALA A 141 -59.80 -30.85 -17.24
C ALA A 141 -59.06 -32.13 -17.62
N VAL A 142 -58.16 -32.59 -16.75
CA VAL A 142 -57.26 -33.73 -16.99
C VAL A 142 -57.14 -34.58 -15.73
N SER A 143 -56.94 -35.88 -15.90
CA SER A 143 -56.74 -36.81 -14.78
C SER A 143 -55.26 -36.87 -14.37
N VAL A 144 -55.01 -37.20 -13.09
CA VAL A 144 -53.64 -37.34 -12.58
C VAL A 144 -52.92 -38.49 -13.32
N GLY A 145 -51.81 -38.18 -13.98
CA GLY A 145 -51.02 -39.12 -14.78
C GLY A 145 -51.18 -38.97 -16.29
N GLU A 146 -52.13 -38.15 -16.77
CA GLU A 146 -52.28 -37.87 -18.19
C GLU A 146 -51.12 -37.00 -18.72
N PRO A 147 -50.49 -37.37 -19.86
CA PRO A 147 -49.43 -36.58 -20.45
C PRO A 147 -49.99 -35.30 -21.10
N LEU A 148 -49.35 -34.17 -20.78
CA LEU A 148 -49.64 -32.87 -21.37
C LEU A 148 -48.41 -32.31 -22.09
N MET A 149 -48.67 -31.43 -23.05
CA MET A 149 -47.65 -30.73 -23.81
C MET A 149 -47.92 -29.23 -23.80
N LEU A 150 -46.86 -28.44 -23.62
CA LEU A 150 -46.89 -26.99 -23.74
C LEU A 150 -46.50 -26.60 -25.17
N VAL A 151 -47.35 -25.84 -25.84
CA VAL A 151 -47.15 -25.40 -27.23
C VAL A 151 -47.18 -23.88 -27.28
N TRP A 152 -46.11 -23.30 -27.83
CA TRP A 152 -45.97 -21.88 -28.09
C TRP A 152 -46.29 -21.59 -29.55
N HIS A 153 -47.27 -20.73 -29.81
CA HIS A 153 -47.62 -20.25 -31.14
C HIS A 153 -47.08 -18.84 -31.33
N THR A 154 -46.39 -18.61 -32.43
CA THR A 154 -45.94 -17.28 -32.85
C THR A 154 -46.73 -16.88 -34.09
N GLU A 155 -47.34 -15.70 -34.08
CA GLU A 155 -47.91 -15.14 -35.32
C GLU A 155 -46.74 -14.59 -36.15
N LEU A 156 -46.50 -15.19 -37.32
CA LEU A 156 -45.59 -14.62 -38.30
C LEU A 156 -46.30 -13.42 -38.94
N ASP A 157 -45.82 -12.21 -38.67
CA ASP A 157 -46.32 -10.99 -39.31
C ASP A 157 -46.02 -11.08 -40.82
N SER A 158 -47.05 -11.31 -41.63
CA SER A 158 -46.94 -11.48 -43.10
C SER A 158 -46.81 -10.13 -43.79
N ARG A 159 -45.71 -9.41 -43.51
CA ARG A 159 -45.34 -8.21 -44.26
C ARG A 159 -44.35 -8.59 -45.35
N GLU A 160 -44.87 -8.73 -46.58
CA GLU A 160 -44.11 -8.54 -47.83
C GLU A 160 -43.51 -7.13 -47.90
#